data_AF-T0YHP7-F1
#
_entry.id   AF-T0YHP7-F1
#
_cell.length_a   1.000
_cell.length_b   1.000
_cell.length_c   1.000
_cell.angle_alpha   90.00
_cell.angle_beta   90.00
_cell.angle_gamma   90.00
#
_symmetry.space_group_name_H-M   'P 1'
#
loop_
_entity.id
_entity.type
_entity.pdbx_description
1 polymer ?
#
loop_
_entity_poly.entity_id
_entity_poly.type
_entity_poly.pdbx_seq_one_letter_code
_entity_poly.pdbx_strand_id
1 'polypeptide(L)'
;AILRNGIRDRGTHYRLVQFAPPTTLNADVRSRYERNCMGVMQQVRFDPKTKQTIDVVLFVNGLPLATAELKNAYTGQTATNAIKQYMKDRKFKSGTPLIDFNQRALVHFAADTAECYMTTRLAGDKTYFLPFNQGNDGRKGNPVADSKYSTHYLWDTIWQK
;
A
#
# COMPACT_ATOMS: atom_id res chain seq x y z
N ALA A 1 11.91 10.64 -2.53
CA ALA A 1 13.25 11.06 -2.07
C ALA A 1 13.53 10.66 -0.62
N ILE A 2 12.62 10.92 0.33
CA ILE A 2 12.85 10.75 1.78
C ILE A 2 13.11 9.30 2.23
N LEU A 3 12.27 8.33 1.85
CA LEU A 3 12.49 6.93 2.32
C LEU A 3 13.82 6.34 1.83
N ARG A 4 14.21 6.66 0.59
CA ARG A 4 15.44 6.14 -0.03
C ARG A 4 16.69 6.88 0.44
N ASN A 5 16.61 8.20 0.50
CA ASN A 5 17.78 9.04 0.75
C ASN A 5 17.91 9.40 2.22
N GLY A 6 16.86 9.32 3.03
CA GLY A 6 16.84 9.81 4.40
C GLY A 6 16.49 11.29 4.49
N ILE A 7 16.76 11.86 5.67
CA ILE A 7 16.62 13.29 5.96
C ILE A 7 17.90 13.82 6.58
N ARG A 8 18.14 15.13 6.42
CA ARG A 8 19.20 15.84 7.13
C ARG A 8 18.56 16.79 8.14
N ASP A 9 19.00 16.69 9.38
CA ASP A 9 18.58 17.60 10.45
C ASP A 9 19.80 18.02 11.28
N ARG A 10 19.95 19.33 11.48
CA ARG A 10 21.08 19.96 12.22
C ARG A 10 22.47 19.42 11.83
N GLY A 11 22.69 19.23 10.54
CA GLY A 11 23.97 18.74 10.00
C GLY A 11 24.10 17.21 9.97
N THR A 12 23.30 16.47 10.74
CA THR A 12 23.32 15.01 10.83
C THR A 12 22.37 14.38 9.81
N HIS A 13 22.79 13.26 9.23
CA HIS A 13 22.00 12.52 8.24
C HIS A 13 21.36 11.27 8.86
N TYR A 14 20.05 11.17 8.74
CA TYR A 14 19.25 10.06 9.29
C TYR A 14 18.68 9.22 8.15
N ARG A 15 18.99 7.92 8.18
CA ARG A 15 18.32 6.94 7.31
C ARG A 15 17.08 6.41 8.03
N LEU A 16 15.91 6.63 7.42
CA LEU A 16 14.63 6.26 8.01
C LEU A 16 14.25 4.80 7.74
N VAL A 17 14.69 4.24 6.61
CA VAL A 17 14.39 2.86 6.20
C VAL A 17 15.65 2.26 5.57
N GLN A 18 15.98 1.03 5.93
CA GLN A 18 16.96 0.24 5.20
C GLN A 18 16.20 -0.67 4.23
N PHE A 19 16.47 -0.62 2.92
CA PHE A 19 15.85 -1.56 1.97
C PHE A 19 16.59 -2.89 1.96
N ALA A 20 15.91 -3.96 1.52
CA ALA A 20 16.48 -5.28 1.40
C ALA A 20 17.76 -5.22 0.55
N PRO A 21 18.90 -5.75 1.04
CA PRO A 21 20.13 -5.72 0.27
C PRO A 21 20.04 -6.68 -0.92
N PRO A 22 20.65 -6.35 -2.07
CA PRO A 22 20.67 -7.24 -3.23
C PRO A 22 21.53 -8.49 -3.00
N THR A 23 22.42 -8.47 -2.01
CA THR A 23 23.29 -9.59 -1.65
C THR A 23 23.38 -9.75 -0.13
N THR A 24 23.84 -10.91 0.32
CA THR A 24 23.92 -11.28 1.73
C THR A 24 25.28 -10.96 2.37
N LEU A 25 26.20 -10.36 1.60
CA LEU A 25 27.60 -10.18 1.98
C LEU A 25 27.83 -9.14 3.09
N ASN A 26 26.95 -8.15 3.20
CA ASN A 26 27.08 -7.09 4.20
C ASN A 26 26.14 -7.32 5.39
N ALA A 27 26.69 -7.93 6.45
CA ALA A 27 25.96 -8.25 7.68
C ALA A 27 25.35 -7.02 8.35
N ASP A 28 26.02 -5.86 8.30
CA ASP A 28 25.49 -4.62 8.90
C ASP A 28 24.27 -4.08 8.17
N VAL A 29 24.27 -4.15 6.83
CA VAL A 29 23.12 -3.75 6.01
C VAL A 29 21.93 -4.66 6.27
N ARG A 30 22.17 -5.98 6.39
CA ARG A 30 21.14 -6.94 6.79
C ARG A 30 20.60 -6.64 8.19
N SER A 31 21.46 -6.46 9.19
CA SER A 31 21.05 -6.11 10.56
C SER A 31 20.22 -4.82 10.60
N ARG A 32 20.54 -3.83 9.75
CA ARG A 32 19.72 -2.61 9.63
C ARG A 32 18.37 -2.87 8.96
N TYR A 33 18.30 -3.73 7.94
CA TYR A 33 17.05 -4.13 7.29
C TYR A 33 16.12 -4.85 8.28
N GLU A 34 16.67 -5.80 9.04
CA GLU A 34 15.96 -6.57 10.06
C GLU A 34 15.47 -5.69 11.22
N ARG A 35 16.04 -4.50 11.42
CA ARG A 35 15.56 -3.52 12.39
C ARG A 35 14.39 -2.66 11.91
N ASN A 36 13.97 -2.74 10.64
CA ASN A 36 12.74 -2.07 10.22
C ASN A 36 11.53 -2.67 10.97
N CYS A 37 10.72 -1.81 11.56
CA CYS A 37 9.45 -2.18 12.18
C CYS A 37 8.33 -1.99 11.15
N MET A 38 7.71 -3.09 10.72
CA MET A 38 6.51 -3.03 9.89
C MET A 38 5.28 -2.86 10.78
N GLY A 39 4.31 -2.08 10.33
CA GLY A 39 3.06 -1.84 11.05
C GLY A 39 1.86 -1.91 10.13
N VAL A 40 0.72 -2.32 10.68
CA VAL A 40 -0.57 -2.30 10.00
C VAL A 40 -1.60 -1.64 10.90
N MET A 41 -2.42 -0.75 10.34
CA MET A 41 -3.54 -0.17 11.05
C MET A 41 -4.80 -0.30 10.19
N GLN A 42 -5.90 -0.70 10.83
CA GLN A 42 -7.19 -0.82 10.17
C GLN A 42 -8.03 0.43 10.40
N GLN A 43 -8.95 0.72 9.48
CA GLN A 43 -9.94 1.79 9.59
C GLN A 43 -9.33 3.15 9.96
N VAL A 44 -8.30 3.55 9.21
CA VAL A 44 -7.52 4.76 9.48
C VAL A 44 -8.29 5.99 9.04
N ARG A 45 -8.73 6.81 10.00
CA ARG A 45 -9.32 8.13 9.72
C ARG A 45 -8.25 9.05 9.14
N PHE A 46 -8.43 9.47 7.89
CA PHE A 46 -7.42 10.24 7.15
C PHE A 46 -7.82 11.70 6.89
N ASP A 47 -9.11 12.02 7.03
CA ASP A 47 -9.64 13.37 6.91
C ASP A 47 -10.14 13.86 8.28
N PRO A 48 -9.56 14.92 8.85
CA PRO A 48 -9.99 15.45 10.14
C PRO A 48 -11.41 16.05 10.09
N LYS A 49 -11.90 16.43 8.91
CA LYS A 49 -13.20 17.07 8.72
C LYS A 49 -14.33 16.08 8.47
N THR A 50 -14.03 14.82 8.17
CA THR A 50 -15.03 13.78 7.93
C THR A 50 -14.79 12.57 8.83
N LYS A 51 -15.68 11.58 8.75
CA LYS A 51 -15.51 10.27 9.39
C LYS A 51 -14.95 9.22 8.42
N GLN A 52 -14.45 9.65 7.26
CA GLN A 52 -13.96 8.72 6.24
C GLN A 52 -12.68 8.03 6.73
N THR A 53 -12.62 6.73 6.47
CA THR A 53 -11.50 5.86 6.81
C THR A 53 -10.90 5.24 5.54
N ILE A 54 -9.64 4.83 5.64
CA ILE A 54 -9.01 3.88 4.74
C ILE A 54 -9.03 2.52 5.45
N ASP A 55 -9.42 1.45 4.76
CA ASP A 55 -9.58 0.13 5.37
C ASP A 55 -8.27 -0.38 6.01
N VAL A 56 -7.15 -0.26 5.31
CA VAL A 56 -5.82 -0.68 5.79
C VAL A 56 -4.75 0.34 5.41
N VAL A 57 -3.84 0.64 6.33
CA VAL A 57 -2.60 1.38 6.05
C VAL A 57 -1.41 0.56 6.52
N LEU A 58 -0.42 0.40 5.64
CA LEU A 58 0.84 -0.29 5.90
C LEU A 58 1.91 0.75 6.21
N PHE A 59 2.72 0.47 7.23
CA PHE A 59 3.74 1.37 7.76
C PHE A 59 5.11 0.70 7.79
N VAL A 60 6.15 1.52 7.66
CA VAL A 60 7.53 1.15 7.96
C VAL A 60 8.12 2.19 8.91
N ASN A 61 8.60 1.76 10.07
CA ASN A 61 9.12 2.63 11.14
C ASN A 61 8.15 3.78 11.49
N GLY A 62 6.85 3.49 11.49
CA GLY A 62 5.78 4.48 11.76
C GLY A 62 5.43 5.40 10.59
N LEU A 63 6.12 5.30 9.45
CA LEU A 63 5.84 6.09 8.25
C LEU A 63 4.86 5.33 7.35
N PRO A 64 3.75 5.96 6.91
CA PRO A 64 2.79 5.32 6.01
C PRO A 64 3.43 5.08 4.64
N LEU A 65 3.34 3.85 4.16
CA LEU A 65 3.93 3.41 2.88
C LEU A 65 2.85 3.14 1.83
N ALA A 66 1.80 2.43 2.22
CA ALA A 66 0.73 2.01 1.33
C ALA A 66 -0.62 2.09 2.02
N THR A 67 -1.67 2.31 1.24
CA THR A 67 -3.05 2.16 1.69
C THR A 67 -3.73 1.04 0.93
N ALA A 68 -4.72 0.38 1.52
CA ALA A 68 -5.60 -0.52 0.80
C ALA A 68 -7.07 -0.28 1.16
N GLU A 69 -7.93 -0.35 0.15
CA GLU A 69 -9.39 -0.49 0.28
C GLU A 69 -9.73 -1.94 -0.10
N LEU A 70 -10.41 -2.63 0.81
CA LEU A 70 -10.70 -4.06 0.68
C LEU A 70 -12.20 -4.27 0.51
N LYS A 71 -12.57 -5.23 -0.34
CA LYS A 71 -13.96 -5.60 -0.59
C LYS A 71 -14.13 -7.11 -0.56
N ASN A 72 -15.37 -7.56 -0.40
CA ASN A 72 -15.73 -8.97 -0.39
C ASN A 72 -16.60 -9.27 -1.61
N ALA A 73 -16.05 -9.99 -2.59
CA ALA A 73 -16.78 -10.31 -3.82
C ALA A 73 -17.98 -11.22 -3.56
N TYR A 74 -17.94 -12.04 -2.49
CA TYR A 74 -19.07 -12.89 -2.09
C TYR A 74 -20.29 -12.09 -1.62
N THR A 75 -20.10 -10.85 -1.19
CA THR A 75 -21.20 -9.92 -0.84
C THR A 75 -21.53 -8.95 -1.99
N GLY A 76 -21.02 -9.20 -3.20
CA GLY A 76 -21.25 -8.38 -4.38
C GLY A 76 -20.42 -7.09 -4.45
N GLN A 77 -19.42 -6.93 -3.58
CA GLN A 77 -18.49 -5.79 -3.63
C GLN A 77 -17.13 -6.24 -4.16
N THR A 78 -16.71 -5.67 -5.29
CA THR A 78 -15.50 -6.07 -6.02
C THR A 78 -14.37 -5.04 -5.88
N ALA A 79 -13.18 -5.37 -6.39
CA ALA A 79 -12.05 -4.45 -6.49
C ALA A 79 -12.42 -3.20 -7.31
N THR A 80 -13.32 -3.31 -8.28
CA THR A 80 -13.85 -2.16 -9.02
C THR A 80 -14.65 -1.22 -8.12
N ASN A 81 -15.36 -1.74 -7.11
CA ASN A 81 -16.02 -0.90 -6.09
C ASN A 81 -14.98 -0.15 -5.25
N ALA A 82 -13.88 -0.80 -4.84
CA ALA A 82 -12.77 -0.12 -4.16
C ALA A 82 -12.11 0.96 -5.04
N ILE A 83 -11.89 0.70 -6.33
CA ILE A 83 -11.38 1.69 -7.29
C ILE A 83 -12.33 2.90 -7.35
N LYS A 84 -13.64 2.66 -7.51
CA LYS A 84 -14.63 3.74 -7.54
C LYS A 84 -14.62 4.55 -6.24
N GLN A 85 -14.51 3.88 -5.09
CA GLN A 85 -14.41 4.54 -3.79
C GLN A 85 -13.16 5.44 -3.69
N TYR A 86 -12.01 4.96 -4.17
CA TYR A 86 -10.81 5.79 -4.27
C TYR A 86 -11.02 7.03 -5.17
N MET A 87 -11.60 6.84 -6.35
CA MET A 87 -11.78 7.91 -7.34
C MET A 87 -12.81 8.96 -6.93
N LYS A 88 -13.91 8.51 -6.31
CA LYS A 88 -15.08 9.36 -6.02
C LYS A 88 -15.06 9.92 -4.60
N ASP A 89 -14.67 9.11 -3.63
CA ASP A 89 -14.84 9.43 -2.21
C ASP A 89 -13.53 9.81 -1.52
N ARG A 90 -12.40 9.19 -1.91
CA ARG A 90 -11.06 9.46 -1.36
C ARG A 90 -10.34 10.54 -2.15
N LYS A 91 -10.96 11.71 -2.20
CA LYS A 91 -10.39 12.88 -2.88
C LYS A 91 -9.46 13.63 -1.96
N PHE A 92 -8.29 14.00 -2.48
CA PHE A 92 -7.43 14.95 -1.80
C PHE A 92 -8.20 16.24 -1.54
N LYS A 93 -8.18 16.65 -0.27
CA LYS A 93 -8.54 17.97 0.21
C LYS A 93 -7.37 18.50 1.04
N SER A 94 -7.21 19.82 1.09
CA SER A 94 -6.27 20.44 2.03
C SER A 94 -6.48 19.85 3.44
N GLY A 95 -5.43 19.22 3.98
CA GLY A 95 -5.46 18.50 5.26
C GLY A 95 -5.60 16.97 5.20
N THR A 96 -5.51 16.34 4.02
CA THR A 96 -5.55 14.86 3.85
C THR A 96 -4.23 14.27 3.32
N PRO A 97 -3.08 14.51 3.99
CA PRO A 97 -1.76 14.20 3.42
C PRO A 97 -1.51 12.71 3.20
N LEU A 98 -2.26 11.81 3.86
CA LEU A 98 -2.10 10.36 3.72
C LEU A 98 -2.27 9.89 2.26
N ILE A 99 -3.23 10.48 1.55
CA ILE A 99 -3.63 10.11 0.19
C ILE A 99 -3.21 11.14 -0.86
N ASP A 100 -2.50 12.19 -0.46
CA ASP A 100 -1.98 13.19 -1.37
C ASP A 100 -0.75 12.67 -2.10
N PHE A 101 -0.61 13.08 -3.36
CA PHE A 101 0.45 12.62 -4.22
C PHE A 101 1.81 13.04 -3.69
N ASN A 102 2.72 12.06 -3.53
CA ASN A 102 4.11 12.28 -3.13
C ASN A 102 4.28 12.97 -1.75
N GLN A 103 3.29 12.84 -0.85
CA GLN A 103 3.36 13.36 0.52
C GLN A 103 3.58 12.28 1.58
N ARG A 104 2.79 11.20 1.52
CA ARG A 104 2.79 10.12 2.52
C ARG A 104 2.77 8.76 1.82
N ALA A 105 1.61 8.12 1.70
CA ALA A 105 1.52 6.81 1.06
C ALA A 105 1.94 6.90 -0.42
N LEU A 106 2.72 5.92 -0.87
CA LEU A 106 3.29 5.87 -2.22
C LEU A 106 2.43 5.05 -3.19
N VAL A 107 1.61 4.15 -2.65
CA VAL A 107 0.78 3.23 -3.43
C VAL A 107 -0.55 3.00 -2.72
N HIS A 108 -1.61 2.86 -3.52
CA HIS A 108 -2.96 2.62 -3.08
C HIS A 108 -3.47 1.34 -3.75
N PHE A 109 -3.77 0.32 -2.96
CA PHE A 109 -4.29 -0.97 -3.43
C PHE A 109 -5.82 -0.99 -3.32
N ALA A 110 -6.48 -1.40 -4.38
CA ALA A 110 -7.90 -1.72 -4.40
C ALA A 110 -8.03 -3.23 -4.64
N ALA A 111 -8.51 -3.97 -3.66
CA ALA A 111 -8.54 -5.43 -3.72
C ALA A 111 -9.88 -5.99 -3.28
N ASP A 112 -10.25 -7.13 -3.85
CA ASP A 112 -11.29 -8.02 -3.31
C ASP A 112 -10.72 -9.42 -3.06
N THR A 113 -11.58 -10.43 -2.97
CA THR A 113 -11.18 -11.83 -2.74
C THR A 113 -10.55 -12.50 -3.97
N ALA A 114 -10.64 -11.89 -5.16
CA ALA A 114 -10.22 -12.46 -6.43
C ALA A 114 -9.12 -11.65 -7.13
N GLU A 115 -9.24 -10.32 -7.16
CA GLU A 115 -8.37 -9.42 -7.92
C GLU A 115 -7.83 -8.26 -7.07
N CYS A 116 -6.66 -7.76 -7.44
CA CYS A 116 -6.03 -6.58 -6.88
C CYS A 116 -5.57 -5.63 -7.99
N TYR A 117 -5.75 -4.35 -7.73
CA TYR A 117 -5.29 -3.26 -8.57
C TYR A 117 -4.52 -2.26 -7.71
N MET A 118 -3.57 -1.55 -8.32
CA MET A 118 -2.83 -0.50 -7.63
C MET A 118 -2.74 0.80 -8.43
N THR A 119 -2.59 1.91 -7.73
CA THR A 119 -2.20 3.20 -8.32
C THR A 119 -1.21 3.91 -7.41
N THR A 120 -0.33 4.72 -8.01
CA THR A 120 0.62 5.57 -7.27
C THR A 120 0.15 7.02 -7.14
N ARG A 121 -0.98 7.36 -7.77
CA ARG A 121 -1.54 8.71 -7.73
C ARG A 121 -3.06 8.70 -7.83
N LEU A 122 -3.72 9.13 -6.77
CA LEU A 122 -5.14 9.43 -6.79
C LEU A 122 -5.38 10.81 -7.43
N ALA A 123 -5.99 10.82 -8.62
CA ALA A 123 -6.32 12.00 -9.40
C ALA A 123 -7.84 12.13 -9.64
N GLY A 124 -8.63 11.69 -8.66
CA GLY A 124 -10.09 11.63 -8.76
C GLY A 124 -10.53 10.75 -9.94
N ASP A 125 -11.39 11.28 -10.81
CA ASP A 125 -11.90 10.56 -11.98
C ASP A 125 -10.84 10.23 -13.04
N LYS A 126 -9.68 10.91 -12.98
CA LYS A 126 -8.55 10.66 -13.88
C LYS A 126 -7.55 9.65 -13.29
N THR A 127 -7.85 9.08 -12.13
CA THR A 127 -6.99 8.04 -11.53
C THR A 127 -6.95 6.83 -12.45
N TYR A 128 -5.74 6.33 -12.68
CA TYR A 128 -5.52 5.12 -13.43
C TYR A 128 -5.01 4.02 -12.50
N PHE A 129 -5.73 2.90 -12.48
CA PHE A 129 -5.38 1.71 -11.72
C PHE A 129 -4.82 0.64 -12.65
N LEU A 130 -3.65 0.11 -12.29
CA LEU A 130 -3.01 -1.00 -12.97
C LEU A 130 -3.37 -2.31 -12.27
N PRO A 131 -3.63 -3.41 -13.01
CA PRO A 131 -3.73 -4.73 -12.41
C PRO A 131 -2.45 -5.08 -11.64
N PHE A 132 -2.61 -5.59 -10.42
CA PHE A 132 -1.51 -6.04 -9.57
C PHE A 132 -1.62 -7.55 -9.30
N ASN A 133 -2.16 -8.29 -10.26
CA ASN A 133 -2.43 -9.72 -10.18
C ASN A 133 -1.22 -10.56 -10.61
N GLN A 134 -1.12 -11.80 -10.13
CA GLN A 134 -0.04 -12.75 -10.44
C GLN A 134 -0.11 -13.32 -11.87
N GLY A 135 -1.24 -13.14 -12.56
CA GLY A 135 -1.53 -13.87 -13.79
C GLY A 135 -2.05 -15.28 -13.49
N ASN A 136 -2.70 -15.89 -14.48
CA ASN A 136 -3.27 -17.24 -14.35
C ASN A 136 -3.05 -18.02 -15.64
N ASP A 137 -1.94 -18.78 -15.72
CA ASP A 137 -1.53 -19.54 -16.91
C ASP A 137 -1.55 -18.72 -18.22
N GLY A 138 -0.92 -17.55 -18.19
CA GLY A 138 -0.87 -16.62 -19.32
C GLY A 138 -2.13 -15.76 -19.49
N ARG A 139 -3.12 -15.87 -18.59
CA ARG A 139 -4.34 -15.06 -18.59
C ARG A 139 -4.34 -14.01 -17.49
N LYS A 140 -5.30 -13.08 -17.57
CA LYS A 140 -5.54 -12.06 -16.54
C LYS A 140 -6.04 -12.70 -15.23
N GLY A 141 -5.89 -11.96 -14.13
CA GLY A 141 -6.39 -12.36 -12.81
C GLY A 141 -5.35 -13.14 -12.01
N ASN A 142 -5.79 -13.76 -10.91
CA ASN A 142 -4.96 -14.56 -10.04
C ASN A 142 -5.33 -16.05 -10.16
N PRO A 143 -4.42 -16.98 -9.84
CA PRO A 143 -4.74 -18.39 -9.75
C PRO A 143 -5.80 -18.62 -8.66
N VAL A 144 -6.58 -19.69 -8.79
CA VAL A 144 -7.48 -20.12 -7.72
C VAL A 144 -6.62 -20.69 -6.61
N ALA A 145 -6.75 -20.12 -5.40
CA ALA A 145 -6.03 -20.61 -4.24
C ALA A 145 -6.86 -21.68 -3.54
N ASP A 146 -6.21 -22.75 -3.09
CA ASP A 146 -6.85 -23.76 -2.26
C ASP A 146 -7.02 -23.21 -0.83
N SER A 147 -8.23 -23.29 -0.27
CA SER A 147 -8.60 -22.84 1.08
C SER A 147 -8.29 -21.36 1.43
N LYS A 148 -7.88 -20.53 0.46
CA LYS A 148 -7.54 -19.10 0.62
C LYS A 148 -8.22 -18.26 -0.47
N TYR A 149 -8.22 -16.94 -0.29
CA TYR A 149 -8.58 -16.03 -1.37
C TYR A 149 -7.49 -15.99 -2.44
N SER A 150 -7.85 -15.76 -3.69
CA SER A 150 -6.87 -15.64 -4.78
C SER A 150 -5.94 -14.44 -4.62
N THR A 151 -6.32 -13.47 -3.79
CA THR A 151 -5.48 -12.30 -3.43
C THR A 151 -4.56 -12.53 -2.24
N HIS A 152 -4.44 -13.76 -1.72
CA HIS A 152 -3.63 -14.05 -0.53
C HIS A 152 -2.16 -13.69 -0.63
N TYR A 153 -1.58 -13.73 -1.83
CA TYR A 153 -0.20 -13.29 -2.07
C TYR A 153 0.07 -11.85 -1.59
N LEU A 154 -0.98 -11.00 -1.48
CA LEU A 154 -0.83 -9.67 -0.91
C LEU A 154 -0.29 -9.72 0.51
N TRP A 155 -0.90 -10.49 1.42
CA TRP A 155 -0.42 -10.57 2.81
C TRP A 155 0.53 -11.73 3.08
N ASP A 156 0.58 -12.75 2.22
CA ASP A 156 1.50 -13.88 2.35
C ASP A 156 2.86 -13.60 1.69
N THR A 157 2.98 -12.54 0.87
CA THR A 157 4.23 -12.23 0.18
C THR A 157 4.50 -10.72 0.06
N ILE A 158 3.57 -9.94 -0.50
CA ILE A 158 3.88 -8.54 -0.89
C ILE A 158 3.93 -7.58 0.31
N TRP A 159 3.04 -7.76 1.28
CA TRP A 159 2.93 -6.92 2.48
C TRP A 159 3.73 -7.50 3.65
N GLN A 160 4.41 -8.62 3.43
CA GLN A 160 5.37 -9.18 4.39
C GLN A 160 6.71 -8.45 4.31
N LYS A 161 7.51 -8.62 5.37
CA LYS A 161 8.85 -8.06 5.52
C LYS A 161 9.90 -9.00 4.92
#